data_AF-A0A374UVE6-F1
#
_entry.id   AF-A0A374UVE6-F1
#
_cell.length_a   1.000
_cell.length_b   1.000
_cell.length_c   1.000
_cell.angle_alpha   90.00
_cell.angle_beta   90.00
_cell.angle_gamma   90.00
#
_symmetry.space_group_name_H-M   'P 1'
#
loop_
_entity.id
_entity.type
_entity.pdbx_description
1 polymer ?
#
loop_
_entity_poly.entity_id
_entity_poly.type
_entity_poly.pdbx_seq_one_letter_code
_entity_poly.pdbx_strand_id
1 'polypeptide(L)' 'MDNNPVCTCLIKQDLEEADDPYKFLDENYSVPGILDNLDKLSKNELRCACCLFGVALQKALSKK' A
#
# COMPACT_ATOMS: atom_id res chain seq x y z
N MET A 1 19.63 4.59 10.38
CA MET A 1 19.06 5.19 9.16
C MET A 1 17.73 4.53 8.93
N ASP A 2 16.68 5.18 9.40
CA ASP A 2 15.28 4.80 9.21
C ASP A 2 14.94 4.93 7.73
N ASN A 3 15.34 3.93 6.95
CA ASN A 3 15.04 3.81 5.52
C ASN A 3 13.59 3.37 5.31
N ASN A 4 12.63 3.90 6.09
CA ASN A 4 11.24 3.79 5.70
C ASN A 4 11.00 4.93 4.69
N PRO A 5 10.82 4.64 3.39
CA PRO A 5 10.40 5.69 2.47
C PRO A 5 9.12 6.28 3.04
N VAL A 6 9.18 7.52 3.53
CA VAL A 6 7.99 8.26 3.97
C VAL A 6 7.09 8.36 2.74
N CYS A 7 6.13 7.43 2.63
CA CYS A 7 5.13 7.52 1.59
C CYS A 7 4.17 8.60 2.01
N THR A 8 4.11 9.67 1.23
CA THR A 8 3.08 10.68 1.31
C THR A 8 1.82 10.25 0.55
N CYS A 9 1.57 8.94 0.44
CA CYS A 9 0.31 8.46 -0.11
C CYS A 9 -0.80 8.70 0.91
N LEU A 10 -1.83 9.47 0.51
CA LEU A 10 -2.93 9.87 1.40
C LEU A 10 -3.62 8.65 2.05
N ILE A 11 -3.85 7.61 1.24
CA ILE A 11 -4.45 6.33 1.65
C ILE A 11 -3.58 5.48 2.58
N LYS A 12 -2.32 5.85 2.83
CA LYS A 12 -1.45 5.09 3.74
C LYS A 12 -1.97 5.15 5.17
N GLN A 13 -2.36 6.33 5.63
CA GLN A 13 -2.81 6.51 7.02
C GLN A 13 -4.11 5.74 7.27
N ASP A 14 -5.05 5.81 6.33
CA ASP A 14 -6.30 5.05 6.40
C ASP A 14 -6.03 3.53 6.43
N LEU A 15 -5.05 3.05 5.66
CA LEU A 15 -4.62 1.65 5.69
C LEU A 15 -3.95 1.26 7.03
N GLU A 16 -3.17 2.15 7.63
CA GLU A 16 -2.55 1.97 8.94
C GLU A 16 -3.59 1.95 10.08
N GLU A 17 -4.75 2.58 9.91
CA GLU A 17 -5.86 2.53 10.88
C GLU A 17 -6.88 1.41 10.59
N ALA A 18 -6.91 0.87 9.37
CA ALA A 18 -7.85 -0.20 9.01
C ALA A 18 -7.67 -1.48 9.84
N ASP A 19 -8.78 -2.06 10.32
CA ASP A 19 -8.81 -3.34 11.05
C ASP A 19 -8.28 -4.51 10.21
N ASP A 20 -8.65 -4.51 8.93
CA ASP A 20 -8.19 -5.45 7.91
C ASP A 20 -7.56 -4.69 6.73
N PRO A 21 -6.22 -4.63 6.66
CA PRO A 21 -5.53 -3.92 5.60
C PRO A 21 -5.73 -4.54 4.21
N TYR A 22 -5.97 -5.86 4.12
CA TYR A 22 -6.19 -6.50 2.82
C TYR A 22 -7.57 -6.14 2.27
N LYS A 23 -8.59 -6.16 3.13
CA LYS A 23 -9.95 -5.75 2.75
C LYS A 23 -9.99 -4.26 2.37
N PHE A 24 -9.31 -3.40 3.13
CA PHE A 24 -9.21 -1.98 2.79
C PHE A 24 -8.58 -1.76 1.41
N LEU A 25 -7.50 -2.48 1.11
CA LEU A 25 -6.88 -2.42 -0.22
C LEU A 25 -7.85 -2.90 -1.30
N ASP A 26 -8.52 -4.02 -1.12
CA ASP A 26 -9.48 -4.52 -2.12
C ASP A 26 -10.61 -3.51 -2.44
N GLU A 27 -11.11 -2.82 -1.42
CA GLU A 27 -12.21 -1.84 -1.55
C GLU A 27 -11.75 -0.47 -2.09
N ASN A 28 -10.57 0.01 -1.69
CA ASN A 28 -10.13 1.39 -1.95
C ASN A 28 -8.97 1.49 -2.95
N TYR A 29 -8.29 0.39 -3.23
CA TYR A 29 -7.08 0.36 -4.03
C TYR A 29 -7.10 -0.85 -4.97
N SER A 30 -7.53 -0.66 -6.21
CA SER A 30 -7.65 -1.76 -7.17
C SER A 30 -6.30 -2.41 -7.50
N VAL A 31 -5.92 -3.42 -6.71
CA VAL A 31 -4.66 -4.17 -6.85
C VAL A 31 -4.54 -4.77 -8.26
N PRO A 32 -5.59 -5.41 -8.83
CA PRO A 32 -5.52 -5.88 -10.22
C PRO A 32 -5.27 -4.75 -11.21
N GLY A 33 -5.99 -3.63 -11.08
CA GLY A 33 -5.81 -2.48 -11.97
C GLY A 33 -4.41 -1.86 -11.91
N ILE A 34 -3.75 -1.91 -10.75
CA ILE A 34 -2.36 -1.50 -10.58
C ILE A 34 -1.41 -2.48 -11.26
N LEU A 35 -1.61 -3.78 -11.05
CA LEU A 35 -0.80 -4.85 -11.65
C LEU A 35 -0.88 -4.82 -13.19
N ASP A 36 -2.09 -4.63 -13.72
CA ASP A 36 -2.35 -4.55 -15.17
C ASP A 36 -1.79 -3.29 -15.84
N ASN A 37 -1.49 -2.23 -15.06
CA ASN A 37 -0.97 -0.97 -15.59
C ASN A 37 0.39 -0.59 -15.00
N LEU A 38 1.14 -1.54 -14.44
CA LEU A 38 2.45 -1.30 -13.82
C LEU A 38 3.41 -0.50 -14.72
N ASP A 39 3.34 -0.70 -16.04
CA ASP A 39 4.15 -0.01 -17.05
C ASP A 39 3.74 1.45 -17.30
N LYS A 40 2.48 1.80 -16.99
CA LYS A 40 1.89 3.13 -17.20
C LYS A 40 1.87 3.97 -15.94
N LEU A 41 2.07 3.34 -14.78
CA LEU A 41 2.10 4.05 -13.50
C LEU A 41 3.30 4.99 -13.44
N SER A 42 3.05 6.19 -12.92
CA SER A 42 4.13 7.10 -12.59
C SER A 42 5.02 6.51 -11.49
N LYS A 43 6.27 6.99 -11.41
CA LYS A 43 7.18 6.63 -10.30
C LYS A 43 6.58 6.87 -8.92
N ASN A 44 5.73 7.90 -8.79
CA ASN A 44 5.04 8.21 -7.54
C ASN A 44 3.97 7.18 -7.22
N GLU A 45 3.12 6.81 -8.19
CA GLU A 45 2.11 5.78 -8.00
C GLU A 45 2.71 4.42 -7.68
N LEU A 46 3.80 4.04 -8.37
CA LEU A 46 4.55 2.82 -8.07
C LEU A 46 5.11 2.85 -6.64
N ARG A 47 5.69 3.98 -6.23
CA ARG A 47 6.19 4.15 -4.86
C ARG A 47 5.04 4.01 -3.84
N CYS A 48 3.87 4.56 -4.15
CA CYS A 48 2.69 4.43 -3.31
C CYS A 48 2.19 2.99 -3.22
N ALA A 49 2.09 2.28 -4.35
CA ALA A 49 1.75 0.86 -4.40
C ALA A 49 2.67 0.03 -3.49
N CYS A 50 3.98 0.19 -3.65
CA CYS A 50 4.98 -0.51 -2.85
C CYS A 50 4.84 -0.23 -1.35
N CYS A 51 4.54 1.02 -0.97
CA CYS A 51 4.38 1.38 0.44
C CYS A 51 3.11 0.80 1.05
N LEU A 52 1.99 0.82 0.31
CA LEU A 52 0.72 0.26 0.75
C LEU A 52 0.82 -1.26 0.95
N PHE A 53 1.42 -1.97 -0.01
CA PHE A 53 1.69 -3.40 0.15
C PHE A 53 2.62 -3.69 1.31
N GLY A 54 3.64 -2.85 1.54
CA GLY A 54 4.54 -2.95 2.69
C GLY A 54 3.80 -2.86 4.02
N VAL A 55 2.90 -1.88 4.18
CA VAL A 55 2.07 -1.72 5.40
C VAL A 55 1.16 -2.93 5.60
N ALA A 56 0.47 -3.38 4.55
CA ALA A 56 -0.41 -4.55 4.64
C ALA A 56 0.36 -5.82 5.05
N LEU A 57 1.53 -6.05 4.44
CA LEU A 57 2.42 -7.17 4.79
C LEU A 57 2.92 -7.07 6.23
N GLN A 58 3.35 -5.89 6.68
CA GLN A 58 3.81 -5.68 8.05
C GLN A 58 2.70 -5.99 9.05
N LYS A 59 1.49 -5.45 8.86
CA LYS A 59 0.34 -5.74 9.72
C LYS A 59 -0.02 -7.23 9.74
N ALA A 60 0.05 -7.90 8.60
CA ALA A 60 -0.21 -9.34 8.51
C ALA A 60 0.83 -10.17 9.27
N LEU A 61 2.11 -9.79 9.19
CA LEU A 61 3.21 -10.45 9.90
C LEU A 61 3.18 -10.16 11.40
N SER A 62 2.76 -8.97 11.83
CA SER A 62 2.62 -8.59 13.25
C SER A 62 1.41 -9.23 13.94
N LYS A 63 0.42 -9.75 13.20
CA LYS A 63 -0.71 -10.52 13.74
C LYS A 63 -0.35 -12.00 14.03
N LYS A 64 0.92 -12.40 13.91
CA LYS A 64 1.39 -13.79 14.04
C LYS A 64 2.15 -14.06 15.34
#